data_AF-A0A6P7FTE9-F1
#
_entry.id   AF-A0A6P7FTE9-F1
#
_cell.length_a   1.000
_cell.length_b   1.000
_cell.length_c   1.000
_cell.angle_alpha   90.00
_cell.angle_beta   90.00
_cell.angle_gamma   90.00
#
_symmetry.space_group_name_H-M   'P 1'
#
loop_
_entity.id
_entity.type
_entity.pdbx_description
1 polymer ?
#
loop_
_entity_poly.entity_id
_entity_poly.type
_entity_poly.pdbx_seq_one_letter_code
_entity_poly.pdbx_strand_id
1 'polypeptide(L)' 'MSDNEVDDAPPAPQVQSSCPMDVNQALQEVLKTALIHDGVVHALHEAAKALDKRQAVLCLLAENCDEPIYKKH' A
#
# COMPACT_ATOMS: atom_id res chain seq x y z
N MET A 1 -38.19 -5.60 12.62
CA MET A 1 -38.38 -5.67 11.16
C MET A 1 -37.45 -4.59 10.61
N SER A 2 -36.14 -4.85 10.50
CA SER A 2 -35.49 -5.65 9.45
C SER A 2 -35.76 -5.05 8.07
N ASP A 3 -34.84 -4.23 7.59
CA ASP A 3 -34.15 -4.55 6.34
C ASP A 3 -32.81 -3.80 6.30
N ASN A 4 -31.73 -4.57 6.41
CA ASN A 4 -30.35 -4.11 6.25
C ASN A 4 -29.90 -4.79 4.96
N GLU A 5 -30.03 -4.11 3.83
CA GLU A 5 -29.51 -4.59 2.54
C GLU A 5 -27.99 -4.62 2.61
N VAL A 6 -27.47 -5.78 3.04
CA VAL A 6 -26.12 -6.23 2.78
C VAL A 6 -26.13 -6.71 1.34
N ASP A 7 -25.70 -5.85 0.42
CA ASP A 7 -25.32 -6.26 -0.93
C ASP A 7 -24.00 -7.05 -0.83
N ASP A 8 -24.13 -8.34 -0.50
CA ASP A 8 -23.06 -9.33 -0.51
C ASP A 8 -22.84 -9.76 -1.97
N ALA A 9 -22.07 -8.96 -2.71
CA ALA A 9 -21.51 -9.39 -3.98
C ALA A 9 -20.30 -10.31 -3.68
N PRO A 10 -20.32 -11.60 -4.08
CA PRO A 10 -19.20 -12.47 -3.84
C PRO A 10 -17.97 -11.97 -4.61
N PRO A 11 -16.79 -11.83 -3.98
CA PRO A 11 -15.58 -11.48 -4.69
C PRO A 11 -15.24 -12.63 -5.62
N ALA A 12 -15.42 -12.40 -6.93
CA ALA A 12 -14.99 -13.34 -7.95
C ALA A 12 -13.49 -13.65 -7.75
N PRO A 13 -13.08 -14.93 -7.80
CA PRO A 13 -11.67 -15.30 -7.70
C PRO A 13 -10.92 -14.72 -8.90
N GLN A 14 -10.16 -13.65 -8.67
CA GLN A 14 -9.27 -13.07 -9.67
C GLN A 14 -8.05 -13.99 -9.82
N VAL A 15 -8.20 -15.04 -10.61
CA VAL A 15 -7.09 -15.76 -11.22
C VAL A 15 -6.42 -14.82 -12.23
N GLN A 16 -5.41 -14.06 -11.78
CA GLN A 16 -4.55 -13.29 -12.68
C GLN A 16 -3.29 -14.08 -12.99
N SER A 17 -3.46 -15.02 -13.92
CA SER A 17 -2.36 -15.68 -14.61
C SER A 17 -1.81 -14.78 -15.72
N SER A 18 -0.54 -14.39 -15.58
CA SER A 18 0.44 -14.17 -16.67
C SER A 18 0.37 -12.94 -17.59
N CYS A 19 -0.41 -11.90 -17.29
CA CYS A 19 -0.14 -10.60 -17.91
C CYS A 19 1.21 -10.06 -17.36
N PRO A 20 2.11 -9.49 -18.19
CA PRO A 20 3.25 -8.75 -17.66
C PRO A 20 2.66 -7.63 -16.79
N MET A 21 2.78 -7.77 -15.48
CA MET A 21 2.16 -6.84 -14.54
C MET A 21 2.71 -5.44 -14.83
N ASP A 22 1.81 -4.47 -14.99
CA ASP A 22 2.22 -3.07 -14.98
C ASP A 22 2.83 -2.76 -13.61
N VAL A 23 3.83 -1.87 -13.58
CA VAL A 23 4.60 -1.57 -12.36
C VAL A 23 3.67 -1.11 -11.23
N ASN A 24 2.65 -0.31 -11.55
CA ASN A 24 1.68 0.17 -10.57
C ASN A 24 0.79 -0.95 -10.03
N GLN A 25 0.42 -1.91 -10.88
CA GLN A 25 -0.40 -3.04 -10.47
C GLN A 25 0.39 -3.98 -9.54
N ALA A 26 1.64 -4.27 -9.88
CA ALA A 26 2.54 -5.04 -9.03
C ALA A 26 2.78 -4.35 -7.68
N LEU A 27 2.98 -3.03 -7.68
CA LEU A 27 3.14 -2.25 -6.44
C LEU A 27 1.90 -2.37 -5.55
N GLN A 28 0.71 -2.29 -6.13
CA GLN A 28 -0.54 -2.37 -5.40
C GLN A 28 -0.74 -3.75 -4.74
N GLU A 29 -0.38 -4.84 -5.43
CA GLU A 29 -0.42 -6.19 -4.86
C GLU A 29 0.57 -6.36 -3.70
N VAL A 30 1.81 -5.91 -3.88
CA VAL A 30 2.83 -5.97 -2.82
C VAL A 30 2.39 -5.20 -1.57
N LEU A 31 1.78 -4.02 -1.74
CA LEU A 31 1.26 -3.23 -0.62
C LEU A 31 0.09 -3.95 0.08
N LYS A 32 -0.82 -4.59 -0.66
CA LYS A 32 -1.90 -5.39 -0.06
C LYS A 32 -1.34 -6.54 0.78
N THR A 33 -0.35 -7.26 0.26
CA THR A 33 0.31 -8.33 1.02
C THR A 33 1.02 -7.78 2.25
N ALA A 34 1.77 -6.68 2.12
CA ALA A 34 2.49 -6.07 3.24
C ALA A 34 1.55 -5.58 4.35
N LEU A 35 0.34 -5.09 4.02
CA LEU A 35 -0.68 -4.71 5.00
C LEU A 35 -1.19 -5.90 5.82
N ILE A 36 -1.34 -7.07 5.20
CA ILE A 36 -1.75 -8.31 5.90
C ILE A 36 -0.68 -8.74 6.93
N HIS A 37 0.59 -8.43 6.66
CA HIS A 37 1.72 -8.77 7.52
C HIS A 37 2.13 -7.63 8.46
N ASP A 38 1.31 -6.58 8.61
CA ASP A 38 1.62 -5.37 9.41
C ASP A 38 2.99 -4.74 9.09
N GLY A 39 3.43 -4.86 7.83
CA GLY A 39 4.74 -4.40 7.37
C GLY A 39 4.76 -2.97 6.81
N VAL A 40 3.62 -2.29 6.78
CA VAL A 40 3.47 -0.96 6.19
C VAL A 40 3.32 0.09 7.29
N VAL A 41 4.12 1.15 7.19
CA VAL A 41 4.12 2.28 8.10
C VAL A 41 3.60 3.51 7.36
N HIS A 42 2.62 4.21 7.92
CA HIS A 42 1.95 5.35 7.28
C HIS A 42 2.39 6.73 7.81
N ALA A 43 3.39 6.80 8.68
CA ALA A 43 3.86 8.04 9.27
C ALA A 43 5.29 8.40 8.81
N LEU A 44 5.52 9.66 8.43
CA LEU A 44 6.84 10.16 7.98
C LEU A 44 7.94 9.95 9.03
N HIS A 45 7.64 10.20 10.31
CA HIS A 45 8.61 10.02 11.38
C HIS A 45 8.98 8.55 11.59
N GLU A 46 7.99 7.66 11.53
CA GLU A 46 8.23 6.21 11.66
C GLU A 46 8.93 5.64 10.43
N ALA A 47 8.64 6.17 9.23
CA ALA A 47 9.35 5.83 8.00
C ALA A 47 10.83 6.21 8.09
N ALA A 48 11.16 7.42 8.57
CA ALA A 48 12.54 7.85 8.81
C ALA A 48 13.24 6.92 9.83
N LYS A 49 12.55 6.55 10.92
CA LYS A 49 13.08 5.62 11.92
C LYS A 49 13.32 4.21 11.36
N ALA A 50 12.45 3.72 10.47
CA ALA A 50 12.61 2.43 9.82
C ALA A 50 13.78 2.43 8.81
N LEU A 51 13.99 3.55 8.13
CA LEU A 51 15.16 3.79 7.27
C LEU A 51 16.46 3.81 8.08
N ASP A 52 16.50 4.54 9.19
CA ASP A 52 17.66 4.61 10.08
C ASP A 52 18.06 3.23 10.61
N LYS A 53 17.06 2.41 10.95
CA LYS A 53 17.26 1.03 11.42
C LYS A 53 17.58 0.05 10.28
N ARG A 54 17.59 0.49 9.02
CA ARG A 54 17.75 -0.36 7.82
C ARG A 54 16.73 -1.51 7.74
N GLN A 55 15.55 -1.29 8.31
CA GLN A 55 14.43 -2.24 8.28
C GLN A 55 13.51 -2.00 7.09
N ALA A 56 13.50 -0.77 6.56
CA ALA A 56 12.72 -0.42 5.38
C ALA A 56 13.32 -1.02 4.10
N VAL A 57 12.50 -1.74 3.33
CA VAL A 57 12.87 -2.29 2.01
C VAL A 57 12.47 -1.34 0.88
N LEU A 58 11.37 -0.60 1.07
CA LEU A 58 10.77 0.30 0.10
C LEU A 58 10.17 1.52 0.83
N CYS A 59 10.33 2.71 0.26
CA CYS A 59 9.65 3.93 0.73
C CYS A 59 8.93 4.60 -0.45
N LEU A 60 7.70 5.04 -0.21
CA LEU A 60 6.87 5.73 -1.20
C LEU A 60 6.55 7.12 -0.67
N LEU A 61 6.79 8.13 -1.50
CA LEU A 61 6.48 9.53 -1.19
C LEU A 61 5.53 10.05 -2.27
N ALA A 62 4.51 10.79 -1.83
CA ALA A 62 3.59 11.43 -2.77
C ALA A 62 4.26 12.67 -3.38
N GLU A 63 4.12 12.84 -4.69
CA GLU A 63 4.64 14.04 -5.37
C GLU A 63 3.89 15.32 -4.95
N ASN A 64 2.66 15.18 -4.44
CA ASN A 64 1.79 16.28 -4.02
C ASN A 64 1.93 16.64 -2.52
N CYS A 65 3.15 16.63 -1.94
CA CYS A 65 3.38 17.16 -0.59
C CYS A 65 3.45 18.70 -0.60
N ASP A 66 2.76 19.34 0.37
CA ASP A 66 2.71 20.80 0.54
C ASP A 66 4.03 21.41 1.01
N GLU A 67 4.77 20.68 1.84
CA GLU A 67 6.09 21.10 2.31
C GLU A 67 7.19 20.54 1.38
N PRO A 68 7.93 21.40 0.66
CA PRO A 68 8.95 20.96 -0.30
C PRO A 68 10.17 20.33 0.36
N ILE A 69 10.30 20.45 1.68
CA ILE A 69 11.38 19.83 2.46
C ILE A 69 11.26 18.31 2.40
N TYR A 70 10.06 17.74 2.41
CA TYR A 70 9.86 16.28 2.36
C TYR A 70 10.15 15.66 0.98
N LYS A 71 10.31 16.48 -0.05
CA LYS A 71 10.72 16.04 -1.40
C LYS A 71 12.23 16.04 -1.60
N LYS A 72 13.01 16.53 -0.61
CA LYS A 72 14.47 16.77 -0.72
C LYS A 72 15.33 15.66 -0.11
N HIS A 73 14.82 14.44 0.04
CA HIS A 73 15.57 13.32 0.60
C HIS A 73 16.01 12.31 -0.46
#